data_AF-A0A3B0RE97-F1
#
_entry.id   AF-A0A3B0RE97-F1
#
_cell.length_a   1.000
_cell.length_b   1.000
_cell.length_c   1.000
_cell.angle_alpha   90.00
_cell.angle_beta   90.00
_cell.angle_gamma   90.00
#
_symmetry.space_group_name_H-M   'P 1'
#
loop_
_entity.id
_entity.type
_entity.pdbx_description
1 polymer ?
#
loop_
_entity_poly.entity_id
_entity_poly.type
_entity_poly.pdbx_seq_one_letter_code
_entity_poly.pdbx_strand_id
1 'polypeptide(L)' 'MENLGTIGTTEEQIELMDVATNFCRDKSPIEKVRALIDDELGYDPGVWKEIGELGWLAIAIPE' A
#
# COMPACT_ATOMS: atom_id res chain seq x y z
N MET A 1 -25.01 -12.52 -26.31
CA MET A 1 -23.80 -11.69 -26.16
C MET A 1 -23.17 -12.15 -24.86
N GLU A 2 -22.08 -12.91 -24.93
CA GLU A 2 -21.40 -13.39 -23.72
C GLU A 2 -20.98 -12.19 -22.88
N ASN A 3 -21.29 -12.23 -21.59
CA ASN A 3 -20.88 -11.22 -20.64
C ASN A 3 -19.37 -11.44 -20.37
N LEU A 4 -18.55 -10.80 -21.21
CA LEU A 4 -17.12 -10.64 -20.99
C LEU A 4 -17.01 -9.66 -19.81
N GLY A 5 -16.79 -10.20 -18.60
CA GLY A 5 -17.01 -9.52 -17.32
C GLY A 5 -16.58 -8.05 -17.25
N THR A 6 -17.26 -7.31 -16.38
CA THR A 6 -17.04 -5.88 -16.13
C THR A 6 -15.58 -5.63 -15.76
N ILE A 7 -14.85 -4.87 -16.59
CA ILE A 7 -13.49 -4.42 -16.26
C ILE A 7 -13.63 -3.19 -15.36
N GLY A 8 -13.28 -3.34 -14.08
CA GLY A 8 -13.30 -2.26 -13.10
C GLY A 8 -12.85 -2.73 -11.71
N THR A 9 -12.55 -1.78 -10.83
CA THR A 9 -12.32 -2.04 -9.40
C THR A 9 -13.63 -2.19 -8.66
N THR A 10 -13.67 -3.09 -7.67
CA THR A 10 -14.81 -3.19 -6.73
C THR A 10 -14.81 -2.01 -5.76
N GLU A 11 -15.93 -1.77 -5.08
CA GLU A 11 -16.03 -0.75 -4.03
C GLU A 11 -15.02 -1.01 -2.90
N GLU A 12 -14.90 -2.26 -2.44
CA GLU A 12 -13.89 -2.68 -1.46
C GLU A 12 -12.45 -2.39 -1.92
N GLN A 13 -12.14 -2.60 -3.21
CA GLN A 13 -10.82 -2.28 -3.76
C GLN A 13 -10.56 -0.77 -3.81
N ILE A 14 -11.59 0.04 -4.04
CA ILE A 14 -11.50 1.50 -3.99
C ILE A 14 -11.26 1.96 -2.55
N GLU A 15 -12.03 1.45 -1.59
CA GLU A 15 -11.85 1.77 -0.17
C GLU A 15 -10.44 1.39 0.32
N LEU A 16 -9.95 0.21 -0.07
CA LEU A 16 -8.59 -0.22 0.22
C LEU A 16 -7.54 0.74 -0.38
N MET A 17 -7.75 1.18 -1.62
CA MET A 17 -6.87 2.14 -2.30
C MET A 17 -6.81 3.47 -1.56
N ASP A 18 -7.95 3.95 -1.06
CA ASP A 18 -8.04 5.21 -0.30
C ASP A 18 -7.27 5.11 1.02
N VAL A 19 -7.44 4.00 1.75
CA VAL A 19 -6.68 3.75 2.99
C VAL A 19 -5.18 3.67 2.71
N ALA A 20 -4.76 2.94 1.67
CA ALA A 20 -3.36 2.83 1.27
C ALA A 20 -2.76 4.18 0.85
N THR A 21 -3.53 4.99 0.15
CA THR A 21 -3.11 6.33 -0.30
C THR A 21 -2.88 7.26 0.90
N ASN A 22 -3.81 7.28 1.85
CA ASN A 22 -3.68 8.10 3.06
C ASN A 22 -2.52 7.63 3.94
N PHE A 23 -2.37 6.31 4.12
CA PHE A 23 -1.22 5.73 4.82
C PHE A 23 0.11 6.18 4.21
N CYS A 24 0.26 6.08 2.88
CA CYS A 24 1.49 6.50 2.20
C CYS A 24 1.76 7.99 2.41
N ARG A 25 0.73 8.83 2.34
CA ARG A 25 0.82 10.28 2.56
C ARG A 25 1.32 10.60 3.97
N ASP A 26 0.76 9.92 4.98
CA ASP A 26 1.08 10.17 6.38
C ASP A 26 2.48 9.66 6.76
N LYS A 27 2.88 8.51 6.21
CA LYS A 27 4.16 7.84 6.54
C LYS A 27 5.34 8.33 5.72
N SER A 28 5.12 9.11 4.64
CA SER A 28 6.15 9.58 3.70
C SER A 28 6.31 11.11 3.65
N PRO A 29 6.53 11.80 4.79
CA PRO A 29 6.85 13.22 4.74
C PRO A 29 8.18 13.45 4.01
N ILE A 30 8.30 14.55 3.26
CA ILE A 30 9.43 14.79 2.35
C ILE A 30 10.79 14.80 3.06
N GLU A 31 10.84 15.26 4.31
CA GLU A 31 12.05 15.25 5.13
C GLU A 31 12.54 13.82 5.40
N LYS A 32 11.63 12.91 5.76
CA LYS A 32 11.93 11.50 5.98
C LYS A 32 12.35 10.82 4.68
N VAL A 33 11.66 11.09 3.58
CA VAL A 33 12.02 10.55 2.26
C VAL A 33 13.44 10.97 1.88
N ARG A 34 13.81 12.24 2.06
CA ARG A 34 15.17 12.71 1.78
C ARG A 34 16.22 12.04 2.66
N ALA A 35 15.95 11.88 3.95
CA ALA A 35 16.86 11.19 4.85
C ALA A 35 17.08 9.72 4.45
N LEU A 36 16.04 9.05 3.96
CA LEU A 36 16.12 7.66 3.52
C LEU A 36 16.90 7.46 2.20
N ILE A 37 17.08 8.49 1.37
CA ILE A 37 17.87 8.37 0.12
C ILE A 37 19.33 8.00 0.40
N ASP A 38 19.88 8.51 1.51
CA ASP A 38 21.26 8.29 1.91
C ASP A 38 21.41 7.14 2.93
N ASP A 39 20.29 6.54 3.36
CA ASP A 39 20.26 5.41 4.29
C ASP A 39 20.56 4.09 3.58
N GLU A 40 21.29 3.18 4.24
CA GLU A 40 21.68 1.90 3.64
C GLU A 40 20.49 0.99 3.32
N LEU A 41 19.43 0.99 4.15
CA LEU A 41 18.22 0.22 3.90
C LEU A 41 17.30 0.94 2.91
N GLY A 42 17.28 2.27 2.94
CA GLY A 42 16.48 3.08 2.02
C GLY A 42 14.98 3.12 2.34
N TYR A 43 14.57 2.49 3.45
CA TYR A 43 13.19 2.52 3.96
C TYR A 43 13.17 2.40 5.48
N ASP A 44 12.06 2.78 6.10
CA ASP A 44 11.85 2.61 7.54
C ASP A 44 11.30 1.20 7.84
N PRO A 45 12.04 0.32 8.55
CA PRO A 45 11.57 -1.01 8.90
C PRO A 45 10.29 -1.04 9.75
N GLY A 46 10.05 0.01 10.54
CA GLY A 46 8.83 0.16 11.32
C GLY A 46 7.60 0.39 10.43
N VAL A 47 7.74 1.21 9.39
CA VAL A 47 6.68 1.39 8.38
C VAL A 47 6.42 0.09 7.62
N TRP A 48 7.49 -0.64 7.26
CA TRP A 48 7.35 -1.93 6.59
C TRP A 48 6.63 -2.98 7.45
N LYS A 49 6.93 -3.01 8.75
CA LYS A 49 6.25 -3.87 9.73
C LYS A 49 4.75 -3.55 9.82
N GLU A 50 4.39 -2.28 9.84
CA GLU A 50 2.99 -1.83 9.87
C GLU A 50 2.21 -2.27 8.62
N ILE A 51 2.83 -2.22 7.42
CA ILE A 51 2.23 -2.75 6.18
C ILE A 51 1.94 -4.26 6.31
N GLY A 52 2.83 -5.01 6.97
CA GLY A 52 2.63 -6.43 7.27
C GLY A 52 1.48 -6.67 8.26
N GLU A 53 1.38 -5.86 9.32
CA GLU A 53 0.30 -5.94 10.32
C GLU A 53 -1.08 -5.59 9.73
N LEU A 54 -1.12 -4.74 8.69
CA LEU A 54 -2.33 -4.45 7.91
C LEU A 54 -2.73 -5.59 6.95
N GLY A 55 -1.90 -6.63 6.82
CA GLY A 55 -2.15 -7.79 5.94
C GLY A 55 -1.92 -7.53 4.45
N TRP A 56 -1.42 -6.34 4.08
CA TRP A 56 -1.34 -5.93 2.67
C TRP A 56 -0.34 -6.76 1.86
N LEU A 57 0.70 -7.29 2.50
CA LEU A 57 1.74 -8.08 1.82
C LEU A 57 1.23 -9.42 1.26
N ALA A 58 0.10 -9.91 1.76
CA ALA A 58 -0.52 -11.17 1.32
C ALA A 58 -1.96 -10.98 0.81
N ILE A 59 -2.40 -9.75 0.57
CA ILE A 59 -3.81 -9.43 0.28
C ILE A 59 -4.35 -10.09 -1.00
N ALA A 60 -3.47 -10.46 -1.92
CA ALA A 60 -3.81 -11.15 -3.16
C ALA A 60 -3.65 -12.68 -3.07
N ILE A 61 -3.20 -13.21 -1.93
CA ILE A 61 -2.92 -14.63 -1.72
C ILE A 61 -4.14 -15.29 -1.06
N PRO A 62 -4.70 -16.37 -1.64
CA PRO A 62 -5.77 -17.15 -1.01
C PRO A 62 -5.33 -17.81 0.30
N GLU A 63 -6.28 -18.09 1.19
CA GLU A 63 -6.08 -18.83 2.44
C GLU A 63 -5.70 -20.31 2.25
#